data_AF-A0A285TFX3-F1
#
_entry.id   AF-A0A285TFX3-F1
#
_cell.length_a   1.000
_cell.length_b   1.000
_cell.length_c   1.000
_cell.angle_alpha   90.00
_cell.angle_beta   90.00
_cell.angle_gamma   90.00
#
_symmetry.space_group_name_H-M   'P 1'
#
loop_
_entity.id
_entity.type
_entity.pdbx_description
1 polymer ?
#
loop_
_entity_poly.entity_id
_entity_poly.type
_entity_poly.pdbx_seq_one_letter_code
_entity_poly.pdbx_strand_id
1 'polypeptide(L)'
;MRLSERECAVGEFFKPMPMALPTLLKHIRVLEESGLVTSQKVGRERVCQLKPEAMHETNKWLADQRAIWEGRMDRMEALALELHAEKAQHDTSKPRK
;
A
#
# COMPACT_ATOMS: atom_id res chain seq x y z
N MET A 1 11.89 -6.63 5.31
CA MET A 1 11.29 -5.51 6.08
C MET A 1 10.83 -6.11 7.41
N ARG A 2 11.62 -6.06 8.49
CA ARG A 2 11.41 -6.91 9.69
C ARG A 2 10.50 -6.29 10.76
N LEU A 3 10.27 -4.98 10.70
CA LEU A 3 9.39 -4.25 11.64
C LEU A 3 7.90 -4.51 11.41
N SER A 4 7.52 -4.96 10.21
CA SER A 4 6.14 -5.35 9.89
C SER A 4 5.76 -6.72 10.47
N GLU A 5 6.75 -7.53 10.86
CA GLU A 5 6.55 -8.91 11.31
C GLU A 5 6.67 -9.05 12.84
N ARG A 6 7.48 -8.21 13.51
CA ARG A 6 7.71 -8.28 14.97
C ARG A 6 8.37 -7.03 15.54
N GLU A 7 8.24 -6.86 16.86
CA GLU A 7 9.06 -5.95 17.66
C GLU A 7 10.55 -6.31 17.51
N CYS A 8 11.41 -5.30 17.32
CA CYS A 8 12.81 -5.55 17.03
C CYS A 8 13.70 -4.48 17.67
N ALA A 9 14.87 -4.89 18.18
CA ALA A 9 15.87 -3.98 18.68
C ALA A 9 16.49 -3.17 17.52
N VAL A 10 16.67 -1.86 17.71
CA VAL A 10 17.29 -0.96 16.73
C VAL A 10 18.70 -1.42 16.35
N GLY A 11 19.42 -2.06 17.28
CA GLY A 11 20.74 -2.65 17.01
C GLY A 11 20.70 -3.83 16.03
N GLU A 12 19.62 -4.63 16.03
CA GLU A 12 19.44 -5.72 15.05
C GLU A 12 19.07 -5.20 13.65
N PHE A 13 18.44 -4.02 13.58
CA PHE A 13 18.09 -3.34 12.33
C PHE A 13 19.31 -2.75 11.60
N PHE A 14 20.42 -2.54 12.32
CA PHE A 14 21.65 -1.96 11.77
C PHE A 14 22.42 -2.92 10.84
N LYS A 15 22.41 -4.24 11.12
CA LYS A 15 23.24 -5.22 10.39
C LYS A 15 23.08 -5.23 8.86
N PRO A 16 21.88 -5.04 8.29
CA PRO A 16 21.70 -5.08 6.83
C PRO A 16 21.65 -3.71 6.13
N MET A 17 21.77 -2.57 6.83
CA MET A 17 21.45 -1.26 6.24
C MET A 17 22.71 -0.45 5.89
N PRO A 18 22.84 0.11 4.67
CA PRO A 18 24.01 0.87 4.23
C PRO A 18 24.03 2.30 4.80
N MET A 19 23.60 2.50 6.04
CA MET A 19 23.48 3.82 6.66
C MET A 19 23.95 3.83 8.11
N ALA A 20 24.43 4.98 8.57
CA ALA A 20 24.92 5.15 9.93
C ALA A 20 23.76 5.13 10.96
N LEU A 21 24.05 4.57 12.14
CA LEU A 21 23.10 4.46 13.27
C LEU A 21 22.43 5.78 13.67
N PRO A 22 23.13 6.94 13.70
CA PRO A 22 22.50 8.23 14.01
C PRO A 22 21.43 8.63 13.00
N THR A 23 21.62 8.33 11.71
CA THR A 23 20.65 8.63 10.65
C THR A 23 19.40 7.77 10.82
N LEU A 24 19.57 6.49 11.13
CA LEU A 24 18.46 5.60 11.43
C LEU A 24 17.63 6.10 12.62
N LEU A 25 18.29 6.51 13.71
CA LEU A 25 17.59 7.07 14.88
C LEU A 25 16.76 8.31 14.53
N LYS A 26 17.23 9.15 13.59
CA LYS A 26 16.44 10.27 13.08
C LYS A 26 15.18 9.78 12.36
N HIS A 27 15.28 8.77 11.49
CA HIS A 27 14.11 8.20 10.82
C HIS A 27 13.14 7.57 11.82
N ILE A 28 13.62 6.83 12.81
CA ILE A 28 12.78 6.26 13.86
C ILE A 28 12.01 7.36 14.59
N ARG A 29 12.68 8.46 14.94
CA ARG A 29 12.03 9.60 15.60
C ARG A 29 10.92 10.22 14.74
N VAL A 30 11.15 10.40 13.44
CA VAL A 30 10.11 10.89 12.52
C VAL A 30 8.93 9.90 12.42
N LEU A 31 9.20 8.59 12.47
CA LEU A 31 8.17 7.56 12.48
C LEU A 31 7.40 7.51 13.80
N GLU A 32 8.04 7.84 14.93
CA GLU A 32 7.35 8.02 16.21
C GLU A 32 6.50 9.30 16.24
N GLU A 33 7.02 10.41 15.73
CA GLU A 33 6.31 11.69 15.64
C GLU A 33 5.08 11.60 14.74
N SER A 34 5.12 10.76 13.69
CA SER A 34 3.96 10.46 12.85
C SER A 34 3.02 9.39 13.43
N GLY A 35 3.33 8.83 14.61
CA GLY A 35 2.52 7.82 15.28
C GLY A 35 2.60 6.41 14.65
N LEU A 36 3.39 6.23 13.59
CA LEU A 36 3.54 4.97 12.86
C LEU A 36 4.34 3.92 13.64
N VAL A 37 5.22 4.35 14.54
CA VAL A 37 6.08 3.49 15.35
C VAL A 37 5.99 3.92 16.81
N THR A 38 6.13 2.96 17.72
CA THR A 38 6.50 3.22 19.12
C THR A 38 7.86 2.64 19.40
N SER A 39 8.68 3.36 20.16
CA SER A 39 9.91 2.80 20.72
C SER A 39 9.96 2.90 22.23
N GLN A 40 10.57 1.89 22.84
CA GLN A 40 10.84 1.84 24.27
C GLN A 40 12.32 1.54 24.49
N LYS A 41 12.91 2.19 25.48
CA LYS A 41 14.27 1.88 25.94
C LYS A 41 14.20 0.66 26.86
N VAL A 42 14.82 -0.44 26.45
CA VAL A 42 14.96 -1.68 27.25
C VAL A 42 16.46 -1.89 27.53
N GLY A 43 16.88 -1.47 28.73
CA GLY A 43 18.30 -1.49 29.11
C GLY A 43 19.16 -0.55 28.24
N ARG A 44 20.11 -1.11 27.50
CA ARG A 44 20.99 -0.38 26.57
C ARG A 44 20.45 -0.30 25.14
N GLU A 45 19.38 -1.04 24.85
CA GLU A 45 18.82 -1.13 23.51
C GLU A 45 17.50 -0.38 23.43
N ARG A 46 17.20 0.15 22.25
CA ARG A 46 15.89 0.69 21.92
C ARG A 46 15.15 -0.39 21.13
N VAL A 47 13.97 -0.76 21.58
CA VAL A 47 13.07 -1.68 20.88
C VAL A 47 12.02 -0.84 20.17
N CYS A 48 11.78 -1.12 18.89
CA CYS A 48 10.79 -0.43 18.07
C CYS A 48 9.71 -1.39 17.60
N GLN A 49 8.47 -0.91 17.59
CA GLN A 49 7.28 -1.63 17.16
C GLN A 49 6.48 -0.75 16.19
N LEU A 50 6.05 -1.34 15.08
CA LEU A 50 5.10 -0.69 14.17
C LEU A 50 3.72 -0.66 14.84
N LYS A 51 2.98 0.45 14.71
CA LYS A 51 1.57 0.55 15.10
C LYS A 51 0.68 0.34 13.88
N PRO A 52 0.09 -0.86 13.69
CA PRO A 52 -0.77 -1.13 12.54
C PRO A 52 -1.98 -0.20 12.49
N GLU A 53 -2.46 0.25 13.64
CA GLU A 53 -3.61 1.15 13.78
C GLU A 53 -3.35 2.51 13.13
N ALA A 54 -2.10 3.00 13.20
CA ALA A 54 -1.73 4.29 12.60
C ALA A 54 -1.80 4.27 11.06
N MET A 55 -1.76 3.09 10.45
CA MET A 55 -1.93 2.91 9.00
C MET A 55 -3.39 2.64 8.60
N HIS A 56 -4.31 2.49 9.56
CA HIS A 56 -5.69 2.08 9.28
C HIS A 56 -6.44 3.10 8.40
N GLU A 57 -6.38 4.38 8.76
CA GLU A 57 -7.03 5.46 8.00
C GLU A 57 -6.48 5.57 6.58
N THR A 58 -5.16 5.45 6.42
CA THR A 58 -4.51 5.44 5.10
C THR A 58 -4.96 4.23 4.27
N ASN A 59 -4.99 3.04 4.87
CA ASN A 59 -5.44 1.83 4.20
C ASN A 59 -6.91 1.90 3.79
N LYS A 60 -7.76 2.45 4.66
CA LYS A 60 -9.18 2.69 4.37
C LYS A 60 -9.33 3.64 3.19
N TRP A 61 -8.64 4.78 3.22
CA TRP A 61 -8.66 5.74 2.11
C TRP A 61 -8.17 5.11 0.80
N LEU A 62 -7.10 4.32 0.83
CA LEU A 62 -6.60 3.60 -0.35
C LEU A 62 -7.61 2.58 -0.88
N ALA A 63 -8.32 1.87 0.01
CA ALA A 63 -9.38 0.94 -0.38
C ALA A 63 -10.55 1.69 -1.06
N ASP A 64 -10.95 2.83 -0.52
CA ASP A 64 -12.00 3.67 -1.11
C ASP A 64 -11.58 4.17 -2.51
N GLN A 65 -10.34 4.63 -2.68
CA GLN A 65 -9.82 5.03 -3.99
C GLN A 65 -9.82 3.87 -4.98
N ARG A 66 -9.42 2.68 -4.53
CA ARG A 66 -9.43 1.47 -5.36
C ARG A 66 -10.83 1.13 -5.84
N ALA A 67 -11.82 1.13 -4.94
CA ALA A 67 -13.21 0.83 -5.29
C ALA A 67 -13.77 1.80 -6.35
N ILE A 68 -13.43 3.09 -6.25
CA ILE A 68 -13.81 4.09 -7.26
C ILE A 68 -13.23 3.76 -8.64
N TRP A 69 -11.96 3.35 -8.68
CA TRP A 69 -11.27 3.06 -9.93
C TRP A 69 -11.76 1.75 -10.55
N GLU A 70 -11.93 0.71 -9.74
CA GLU A 70 -12.49 -0.57 -10.17
C GLU A 70 -13.89 -0.35 -10.78
N GLY A 71 -14.78 0.35 -10.08
CA GLY A 71 -16.11 0.64 -10.62
C GLY A 71 -16.10 1.49 -11.89
N ARG A 72 -15.07 2.33 -12.13
CA ARG A 72 -14.90 3.04 -13.40
C ARG A 72 -14.47 2.10 -14.53
N MET A 73 -13.55 1.19 -14.24
CA MET A 73 -13.08 0.20 -15.21
C MET A 73 -14.19 -0.79 -15.58
N ASP A 74 -14.99 -1.24 -14.62
CA ASP A 74 -16.13 -2.13 -14.86
C ASP A 74 -17.14 -1.50 -15.84
N ARG A 75 -17.45 -0.21 -15.68
CA ARG A 75 -18.32 0.51 -16.61
C ARG A 75 -17.72 0.64 -18.01
N MET A 76 -16.41 0.84 -18.09
CA MET A 76 -15.71 0.93 -19.37
C MET A 76 -15.70 -0.42 -20.09
N GLU A 77 -15.49 -1.52 -19.35
CA GLU A 77 -15.57 -2.87 -19.86
C GLU A 77 -16.97 -3.21 -20.38
N ALA A 78 -18.02 -2.87 -19.62
CA ALA A 78 -19.40 -3.07 -20.04
C ALA A 78 -19.71 -2.34 -21.37
N LEU A 79 -19.32 -1.06 -21.47
CA LEU A 79 -19.51 -0.29 -22.70
C LEU A 79 -18.74 -0.88 -23.88
N ALA A 80 -17.51 -1.34 -23.66
CA ALA A 80 -16.72 -1.97 -24.71
C ALA A 80 -17.39 -3.25 -25.23
N LEU A 81 -17.91 -4.09 -24.33
CA LEU A 81 -18.63 -5.31 -24.68
C LEU A 81 -19.91 -5.01 -25.48
N GLU A 82 -20.70 -4.01 -25.07
CA GLU A 82 -21.89 -3.57 -25.79
C GLU A 82 -21.55 -3.13 -27.22
N LEU A 83 -20.54 -2.27 -27.39
CA LEU A 83 -20.09 -1.81 -28.71
C LEU A 83 -19.58 -2.95 -29.60
N HIS A 84 -18.94 -3.96 -29.01
CA HIS A 84 -18.52 -5.15 -29.75
C HIS A 84 -19.70 -6.01 -30.19
N ALA A 85 -20.73 -6.16 -29.34
CA ALA A 85 -21.95 -6.90 -29.67
C ALA A 85 -22.76 -6.20 -30.77
N GLU A 86 -22.89 -4.88 -30.73
CA GLU A 86 -23.57 -4.09 -31.77
C GLU A 86 -22.86 -4.20 -33.13
N LYS A 87 -21.52 -4.13 -33.14
CA LYS A 87 -20.73 -4.32 -34.37
C LYS A 87 -20.92 -5.70 -35.00
N ALA A 88 -21.00 -6.76 -34.20
CA ALA A 88 -21.22 -8.13 -34.70
C ALA A 88 -22.64 -8.30 -35.32
N GLN A 89 -23.64 -7.63 -34.76
CA GLN A 89 -25.01 -7.64 -35.30
C GLN A 89 -25.11 -6.83 -36.60
N HIS A 90 -24.37 -5.73 -36.71
CA HIS A 90 -24.38 -4.90 -37.91
C HIS A 90 -23.65 -5.57 -39.10
N ASP A 91 -22.61 -6.36 -38.84
CA ASP A 91 -21.85 -7.09 -39.88
C ASP A 91 -22.61 -8.33 -40.40
N THR A 92 -23.44 -8.96 -39.56
CA THR A 92 -24.32 -10.08 -39.97
C THR A 92 -25.56 -9.64 -40.75
N SER A 93 -25.96 -8.36 -40.65
CA SER A 93 -27.13 -7.82 -41.35
C SER A 93 -26.82 -7.21 -42.73
N LYS A 94 -25.55 -7.13 -43.15
CA LYS A 94 -25.18 -6.62 -44.48
C LYS A 94 -25.27 -7.77 -45.51
N PRO A 95 -26.19 -7.70 -46.50
CA PRO A 95 -26.36 -8.79 -47.44
C PRO A 95 -25.14 -8.88 -48.37
N ARG A 96 -24.61 -10.11 -48.54
CA ARG A 96 -23.63 -10.42 -49.59
C ARG A 96 -24.23 -10.07 -50.95
N LYS A 97 -23.62 -9.12 -51.65
CA LYS A 97 -23.75 -8.98 -53.10
C LYS A 97 -22.78 -9.91 -53.80
#